data_AF-A0A1I6QB05-F1
#
_entry.id   AF-A0A1I6QB05-F1
#
_cell.length_a   1.000
_cell.length_b   1.000
_cell.length_c   1.000
_cell.angle_alpha   90.00
_cell.angle_beta   90.00
_cell.angle_gamma   90.00
#
_symmetry.space_group_name_H-M   'P 1'
#
loop_
_entity.id
_entity.type
_entity.pdbx_description
1 polymer ?
#
loop_
_entity_poly.entity_id
_entity_poly.type
_entity_poly.pdbx_seq_one_letter_code
_entity_poly.pdbx_strand_id
1 'polypeptide(L)'
;MKYSINLFGYTLDCNLSFKGEELQIECTEENQKLLKNYLLRVLPRYGAEVNNELSFEELIKFAIEAEKTMDGHLSEPKIKLPYEFQPEIKQMLIEAAEKQDLSATQLLIRIIEKKYSEINEMGGEN
;
A
#
# COMPACT_ATOMS: atom_id res chain seq x y z
N MET A 1 7.37 -18.12 9.33
CA MET A 1 8.43 -17.37 8.63
C MET A 1 7.92 -15.98 8.30
N LYS A 2 8.74 -14.93 8.31
CA LYS A 2 8.26 -13.60 7.89
C LYS A 2 8.21 -13.55 6.36
N TYR A 3 7.12 -13.04 5.81
CA TYR A 3 6.90 -12.87 4.38
C TYR A 3 6.25 -11.51 4.13
N SER A 4 6.78 -10.75 3.20
CA SER A 4 6.23 -9.43 2.88
C SER A 4 5.43 -9.50 1.58
N ILE A 5 4.16 -9.10 1.62
CA ILE A 5 3.33 -8.89 0.42
C ILE A 5 3.65 -7.51 -0.12
N ASN A 6 4.00 -7.42 -1.40
CA ASN A 6 4.16 -6.15 -2.12
C ASN A 6 3.17 -6.13 -3.29
N LEU A 7 2.21 -5.21 -3.24
CA LEU A 7 1.22 -5.00 -4.29
C LEU A 7 1.14 -3.51 -4.61
N PHE A 8 1.37 -3.15 -5.86
CA PHE A 8 1.42 -1.77 -6.36
C PHE A 8 2.39 -0.85 -5.60
N GLY A 9 3.49 -1.42 -5.08
CA GLY A 9 4.48 -0.71 -4.26
C GLY A 9 4.07 -0.55 -2.79
N TYR A 10 2.88 -1.00 -2.40
CA TYR A 10 2.46 -1.08 -1.00
C TYR A 10 2.97 -2.37 -0.39
N THR A 11 3.87 -2.25 0.60
CA THR A 11 4.50 -3.41 1.27
C THR A 11 3.93 -3.62 2.67
N LEU A 12 3.63 -4.87 2.97
CA LEU A 12 2.97 -5.34 4.18
C LEU A 12 3.74 -6.56 4.71
N ASP A 13 4.06 -6.58 6.00
CA ASP A 13 4.62 -7.77 6.66
C ASP A 13 3.52 -8.75 7.11
N CYS A 14 3.69 -10.02 6.76
CA CYS A 14 2.84 -11.13 7.15
C CYS A 14 3.68 -12.31 7.67
N ASN A 15 3.01 -13.23 8.36
CA ASN A 15 3.56 -14.49 8.80
C ASN A 15 3.15 -15.60 7.84
N LEU A 16 4.13 -16.34 7.36
CA LEU A 16 3.95 -17.52 6.54
C LEU A 16 4.06 -18.76 7.43
N SER A 17 2.99 -19.55 7.48
CA SER A 17 2.88 -20.79 8.24
C SER A 17 2.53 -21.95 7.29
N PHE A 18 2.89 -23.16 7.68
CA PHE A 18 2.51 -24.39 6.96
C PHE A 18 1.57 -25.18 7.85
N LYS A 19 0.41 -25.56 7.32
CA LYS A 19 -0.58 -26.40 8.00
C LYS A 19 -0.74 -27.70 7.21
N GLY A 20 0.13 -28.67 7.49
CA GLY A 20 0.25 -29.87 6.67
C GLY A 20 0.88 -29.53 5.32
N GLU A 21 0.16 -29.78 4.23
CA GLU A 21 0.57 -29.42 2.86
C GLU A 21 0.06 -28.04 2.41
N GLU A 22 -0.72 -27.35 3.25
CA GLU A 22 -1.25 -26.02 2.94
C GLU A 22 -0.31 -24.92 3.40
N LEU A 23 -0.02 -23.98 2.49
CA LEU A 23 0.66 -22.73 2.79
C LEU A 23 -0.37 -21.69 3.26
N GLN A 24 -0.17 -21.14 4.45
CA GLN A 24 -1.03 -20.09 5.01
C GLN A 24 -0.23 -18.79 5.19
N ILE A 25 -0.82 -17.67 4.79
CA ILE A 25 -0.28 -16.34 4.99
C ILE A 25 -1.21 -15.61 5.96
N GLU A 26 -0.70 -15.30 7.14
CA GLU A 26 -1.40 -14.65 8.22
C GLU A 26 -0.91 -13.21 8.35
N CYS A 27 -1.81 -12.25 8.14
CA CYS A 27 -1.57 -10.84 8.39
C CYS A 27 -2.46 -10.40 9.56
N THR A 28 -2.02 -9.45 10.38
CA THR A 28 -2.84 -8.91 11.48
C THR A 28 -4.14 -8.31 10.95
N GLU A 29 -5.21 -8.27 11.75
CA GLU A 29 -6.49 -7.69 11.32
C GLU A 29 -6.35 -6.23 10.85
N GLU A 30 -5.52 -5.45 11.53
CA GLU A 30 -5.19 -4.07 11.14
C GLU A 30 -4.56 -4.04 9.74
N ASN A 31 -3.57 -4.89 9.50
CA ASN A 31 -2.88 -4.99 8.22
C ASN A 31 -3.81 -5.45 7.09
N GLN A 32 -4.69 -6.42 7.36
CA GLN A 32 -5.70 -6.86 6.39
C GLN A 32 -6.65 -5.72 6.04
N LYS A 33 -7.12 -4.94 7.04
CA LYS A 33 -7.99 -3.79 6.83
C LYS A 33 -7.30 -2.68 6.01
N LEU A 34 -6.05 -2.37 6.34
CA LEU A 34 -5.25 -1.39 5.62
C LEU A 34 -5.05 -1.79 4.15
N LEU A 35 -4.61 -3.03 3.89
CA LEU A 35 -4.40 -3.51 2.53
C LEU A 35 -5.73 -3.63 1.76
N LYS A 36 -6.82 -4.09 2.39
CA LYS A 36 -8.16 -4.12 1.77
C LYS A 36 -8.58 -2.73 1.31
N ASN A 37 -8.49 -1.72 2.19
CA ASN A 37 -8.83 -0.34 1.86
C ASN A 37 -7.93 0.26 0.78
N TYR A 38 -6.65 -0.12 0.76
CA TYR A 38 -5.73 0.27 -0.29
C TYR A 38 -6.14 -0.33 -1.64
N LEU A 39 -6.37 -1.65 -1.72
CA LEU A 39 -6.72 -2.35 -2.95
C LEU A 39 -8.05 -1.85 -3.55
N LEU A 40 -9.05 -1.58 -2.72
CA LEU A 40 -10.33 -0.99 -3.16
C LEU A 40 -10.16 0.36 -3.85
N ARG A 41 -9.14 1.15 -3.47
CA ARG A 41 -8.84 2.45 -4.10
C ARG A 41 -8.01 2.32 -5.37
N VAL A 42 -7.16 1.31 -5.45
CA VAL A 42 -6.14 1.18 -6.49
C VAL A 42 -6.61 0.35 -7.67
N LEU A 43 -7.29 -0.76 -7.43
CA LEU A 43 -7.78 -1.68 -8.45
C LEU A 43 -8.68 -1.04 -9.53
N PRO A 44 -9.59 -0.09 -9.22
CA PRO A 44 -10.38 0.61 -10.24
C PRO A 44 -9.53 1.32 -11.30
N ARG A 45 -8.33 1.80 -10.93
CA ARG A 45 -7.42 2.50 -11.86
C ARG A 45 -6.87 1.56 -12.93
N TYR A 46 -6.92 0.27 -12.69
CA TYR A 46 -6.47 -0.79 -13.58
C TYR A 46 -7.63 -1.56 -14.23
N GLY A 47 -8.86 -1.01 -14.15
CA GLY A 47 -10.03 -1.56 -14.84
C GLY A 47 -10.75 -2.69 -14.09
N ALA A 48 -10.36 -3.00 -12.85
CA ALA A 48 -11.07 -3.98 -12.03
C ALA A 48 -12.30 -3.34 -11.35
N GLU A 49 -13.46 -4.00 -11.49
CA GLU A 49 -14.66 -3.65 -10.74
C GLU A 49 -14.56 -4.20 -9.32
N VAL A 50 -14.42 -3.30 -8.35
CA VAL A 50 -14.29 -3.68 -6.93
C VAL A 50 -15.34 -3.00 -6.07
N ASN A 51 -15.84 -3.74 -5.08
CA ASN A 51 -16.78 -3.23 -4.08
C ASN A 51 -16.41 -3.76 -2.68
N ASN A 52 -17.04 -3.21 -1.64
CA ASN A 52 -16.74 -3.55 -0.25
C ASN A 52 -17.13 -4.99 0.15
N GLU A 53 -18.01 -5.63 -0.63
CA GLU A 53 -18.50 -6.99 -0.41
C GLU A 53 -17.46 -8.05 -0.80
N LEU A 54 -16.50 -7.69 -1.66
CA LEU A 54 -15.39 -8.57 -2.01
C LEU A 54 -14.59 -8.98 -0.78
N SER A 55 -14.25 -10.27 -0.74
CA SER A 55 -13.33 -10.82 0.24
C SER A 55 -11.92 -10.28 0.04
N PHE A 56 -11.12 -10.32 1.10
CA PHE A 56 -9.72 -9.91 1.03
C PHE A 56 -8.93 -10.76 0.03
N GLU A 57 -9.21 -12.07 -0.03
CA GLU A 57 -8.58 -12.99 -0.96
C GLU A 57 -8.89 -12.63 -2.43
N GLU A 58 -10.13 -12.27 -2.75
CA GLU A 58 -10.51 -11.83 -4.10
C GLU A 58 -9.78 -10.56 -4.52
N LEU A 59 -9.67 -9.58 -3.61
CA LEU A 59 -8.93 -8.35 -3.88
C LEU A 59 -7.44 -8.60 -4.13
N ILE A 60 -6.82 -9.53 -3.40
CA ILE A 60 -5.43 -9.93 -3.63
C ILE A 60 -5.28 -10.60 -5.01
N LYS A 61 -6.21 -11.48 -5.40
CA LYS A 61 -6.19 -12.13 -6.72
C LYS A 61 -6.27 -11.09 -7.84
N PHE A 62 -7.20 -10.14 -7.74
CA PHE A 62 -7.32 -9.05 -8.71
C PHE A 62 -6.07 -8.17 -8.78
N ALA A 63 -5.42 -7.93 -7.64
CA ALA A 63 -4.17 -7.17 -7.59
C ALA A 63 -3.04 -7.89 -8.34
N ILE A 64 -2.87 -9.19 -8.09
CA ILE A 64 -1.85 -10.00 -8.76
C ILE A 64 -2.12 -10.09 -10.27
N GLU A 65 -3.39 -10.23 -10.68
CA GLU A 65 -3.76 -10.24 -12.10
C GLU A 65 -3.50 -8.90 -12.79
N ALA A 66 -3.88 -7.79 -12.14
CA ALA A 66 -3.60 -6.45 -12.65
C ALA A 66 -2.08 -6.22 -12.80
N GLU A 67 -1.26 -6.54 -11.79
CA GLU A 67 0.19 -6.37 -11.89
C GLU A 67 0.84 -7.22 -13.00
N LYS A 68 0.34 -8.44 -13.24
CA LYS A 68 0.82 -9.28 -14.35
C LYS A 68 0.59 -8.63 -15.72
N THR A 69 -0.50 -7.88 -15.86
CA THR A 69 -0.80 -7.15 -17.10
C THR A 69 -0.01 -5.84 -17.26
N MET A 70 0.64 -5.39 -16.18
CA MET A 70 1.40 -4.13 -16.15
C MET A 70 2.88 -4.26 -16.57
N ASP A 71 3.33 -5.43 -17.01
CA ASP A 71 4.69 -5.71 -17.49
C ASP A 71 5.79 -5.15 -16.54
N GLY A 72 5.53 -5.17 -15.24
CA GLY A 72 6.46 -4.72 -14.18
C GLY A 72 6.63 -3.20 -14.03
N HIS A 73 5.95 -2.38 -14.82
CA HIS A 73 6.05 -0.93 -14.73
C HIS A 73 4.79 -0.34 -14.10
N LEU A 74 4.84 -0.11 -12.78
CA LEU A 74 4.07 0.97 -12.18
C LEU A 74 4.45 2.23 -12.94
N SER A 75 3.57 2.68 -13.84
CA SER A 75 3.83 3.87 -14.64
C SER A 75 4.11 5.01 -13.67
N GLU A 76 5.35 5.51 -13.69
CA GLU A 76 5.75 6.67 -12.91
C GLU A 76 4.69 7.75 -13.09
N PRO A 77 4.21 8.39 -12.02
CA PRO A 77 3.21 9.43 -12.13
C PRO A 77 3.76 10.53 -13.06
N LYS A 78 3.18 10.63 -14.27
CA LYS A 78 3.55 11.64 -15.29
C LYS A 78 3.23 13.07 -14.84
N ILE A 79 2.39 13.19 -13.82
CA ILE A 79 2.05 14.47 -13.20
C ILE A 79 3.18 14.79 -12.22
N LYS A 80 4.07 15.69 -12.61
CA LYS A 80 4.93 16.38 -11.64
C LYS A 80 4.02 17.04 -10.62
N LEU A 81 4.26 16.79 -9.33
CA LEU A 81 3.58 17.52 -8.28
C LEU A 81 3.76 19.01 -8.57
N PRO A 82 2.69 19.82 -8.54
CA PRO A 82 2.78 21.26 -8.83
C PRO A 82 3.65 22.02 -7.82
N TYR A 83 4.06 21.33 -6.75
CA TYR A 83 4.92 21.80 -5.71
C TYR A 83 6.20 20.95 -5.66
N GLU A 84 7.35 21.59 -5.84
CA GLU A 84 8.64 20.99 -5.51
C GLU A 84 8.93 21.21 -4.03
N PHE A 85 9.28 20.14 -3.31
CA PHE A 85 9.74 20.26 -1.94
C PHE A 85 10.93 21.21 -1.87
N GLN A 86 10.94 22.07 -0.85
CA GLN A 86 12.15 22.82 -0.52
C GLN A 86 13.32 21.84 -0.31
N PRO A 87 14.55 22.18 -0.75
CA PRO A 87 15.70 21.27 -0.70
C PRO A 87 15.93 20.66 0.69
N GLU A 88 15.74 21.46 1.73
CA GLU A 88 15.86 21.06 3.13
C GLU A 88 14.86 19.96 3.51
N ILE A 89 13.59 20.14 3.12
CA ILE A 89 12.52 19.16 3.37
C ILE A 89 12.76 17.88 2.58
N LYS A 90 13.24 18.00 1.34
CA LYS A 90 13.60 16.85 0.51
C LYS A 90 14.74 16.06 1.14
N GLN A 91 15.77 16.74 1.67
CA GLN A 91 16.90 16.10 2.33
C GLN A 91 16.47 15.38 3.62
N MET A 92 15.64 16.04 4.44
CA MET A 92 15.07 15.43 5.65
C MET A 92 14.24 14.18 5.34
N LEU A 93 13.46 14.20 4.25
CA LEU A 93 12.67 13.06 3.82
C LEU A 93 13.56 11.87 3.41
N ILE A 94 14.65 12.12 2.68
CA ILE A 94 15.60 11.10 2.26
C ILE A 94 16.28 10.47 3.49
N GLU A 95 16.82 11.29 4.39
CA GLU A 95 17.51 10.81 5.59
C GLU A 95 16.57 10.03 6.53
N ALA A 96 15.31 10.45 6.65
CA ALA A 96 14.32 9.74 7.45
C ALA A 96 13.89 8.41 6.83
N ALA A 97 13.92 8.31 5.49
CA ALA A 97 13.59 7.10 4.76
C ALA A 97 14.72 6.07 4.87
N GLU A 98 15.98 6.51 4.73
CA GLU A 98 17.17 5.68 4.92
C GLU A 98 17.22 5.04 6.31
N LYS A 99 16.88 5.78 7.37
CA LYS A 99 16.82 5.24 8.75
C LYS A 99 15.79 4.13 8.93
N GLN A 100 14.82 4.02 8.03
CA GLN A 100 13.73 3.04 8.09
C GLN A 100 13.84 1.98 6.99
N ASP A 101 14.92 1.97 6.22
CA ASP A 101 15.12 1.08 5.07
C ASP A 101 13.97 1.18 4.03
N LEU A 102 13.52 2.42 3.77
CA LEU A 102 12.46 2.74 2.82
C LEU A 102 12.97 3.74 1.77
N SER A 103 12.35 3.77 0.59
CA SER A 103 12.54 4.89 -0.34
C SER A 103 11.83 6.15 0.17
N ALA A 104 12.36 7.33 -0.18
CA ALA A 104 11.73 8.62 0.15
C ALA A 104 10.27 8.71 -0.30
N THR A 105 9.94 8.09 -1.45
CA THR A 105 8.58 7.99 -1.97
C THR A 105 7.68 7.14 -1.07
N GLN A 106 8.15 5.96 -0.64
CA GLN A 106 7.38 5.10 0.27
C GLN A 106 7.14 5.77 1.62
N LEU A 107 8.15 6.46 2.16
CA LEU A 107 7.98 7.22 3.41
C LEU A 107 6.94 8.35 3.23
N LEU A 108 7.01 9.08 2.11
CA LEU A 108 6.05 10.14 1.81
C LEU A 108 4.61 9.62 1.73
N ILE A 109 4.41 8.49 1.03
CA ILE A 109 3.10 7.82 0.95
C ILE A 109 2.60 7.48 2.36
N ARG A 110 3.44 6.87 3.19
CA ARG A 110 3.08 6.49 4.57
C ARG A 110 2.70 7.68 5.45
N ILE A 111 3.42 8.81 5.31
CA ILE A 111 3.12 10.06 6.02
C ILE A 111 1.75 10.60 5.59
N ILE A 112 1.49 10.64 4.27
CA ILE A 112 0.22 11.12 3.72
C ILE A 112 -0.94 10.25 4.23
N GLU A 113 -0.80 8.93 4.17
CA GLU A 113 -1.84 8.00 4.64
C GLU A 113 -2.12 8.17 6.13
N LYS A 114 -1.06 8.26 6.96
CA LYS A 114 -1.20 8.50 8.40
C LYS A 114 -1.93 9.80 8.68
N LYS A 115 -1.52 10.89 8.01
CA LYS A 115 -2.16 12.21 8.19
C LYS A 115 -3.61 12.22 7.73
N TYR A 116 -3.92 11.53 6.65
CA TYR A 116 -5.28 11.40 6.16
C TYR A 116 -6.18 10.65 7.17
N SER A 117 -5.69 9.55 7.75
CA SER A 117 -6.40 8.82 8.81
C SER A 117 -6.63 9.70 10.04
N GLU A 118 -5.60 10.40 10.53
CA GLU A 118 -5.71 11.30 11.69
C GLU A 118 -6.78 12.39 11.49
N ILE A 119 -6.84 13.00 10.31
CA ILE A 119 -7.82 14.05 10.00
C ILE A 119 -9.25 13.48 9.95
N ASN A 120 -9.43 12.30 9.35
CA ASN A 120 -10.75 11.67 9.24
C ASN A 120 -11.27 11.13 10.58
N GLU A 121 -10.39 10.70 11.49
CA GLU A 121 -10.77 10.30 12.85
C GLU A 121 -11.23 11.51 13.70
N MET A 122 -10.72 12.71 13.44
CA MET A 122 -11.16 13.96 14.10
C MET A 122 -12.46 14.55 13.51
N GLY A 123 -12.93 14.06 12.36
CA GLY A 123 -14.13 14.56 11.67
C GLY A 123 -15.44 13.83 12.02
N GLY A 124 -15.41 12.85 12.93
CA GLY A 124 -16.56 12.03 13.32
C GLY A 124 -17.41 12.56 14.48
N GLU A 125 -17.07 13.72 15.04
CA GLU A 125 -17.88 14.45 16.04
C GLU A 125 -18.42 15.74 15.41
N ASN A 126 -19.49 15.65 14.62
CA ASN A 126 -20.48 16.71 14.39
C ASN A 126 -21.74 16.15 13.74
#